data_AF-A0A7S1WIV5-F1
#
_entry.id   AF-A0A7S1WIV5-F1
#
_cell.length_a   1.000
_cell.length_b   1.000
_cell.length_c   1.000
_cell.angle_alpha   90.00
_cell.angle_beta   90.00
_cell.angle_gamma   90.00
#
_symmetry.space_group_name_H-M   'P 1'
#
loop_
_entity.id
_entity.type
_entity.pdbx_description
1 polymer ?
#
loop_
_entity_poly.entity_id
_entity_poly.type
_entity_poly.pdbx_seq_one_letter_code
_entity_poly.pdbx_strand_id
1 'polypeptide(L)'
;MARRLARACLLGGAQASQRMSALFSTYEALARADGVAGVGWAELQRRCEPGAGPGQTQGGWISDGAPIRDVLEEDWTAVARAGTTHLELAAHLDAVWARGRVCSFEGARDEVEYDVRSLNGNTLSGERPQSLKISCMHTRGIQQDLIHPENWFEYGWNVDWTLSNGKVALHFGGRNSSAGIVQYIRDFGFYEGGKDNSYRIDPLKLIELLTGMRPAPSQ
;
A
#
# COMPACT_ATOMS: atom_id res chain seq x y z
N MET A 1 -8.27 -33.71 56.00
CA MET A 1 -9.03 -32.77 55.14
C MET A 1 -8.06 -31.98 54.28
N ALA A 2 -7.77 -32.44 53.06
CA ALA A 2 -6.87 -31.76 52.12
C ALA A 2 -7.65 -31.44 50.84
N ARG A 3 -7.95 -30.16 50.60
CA ARG A 3 -8.58 -29.69 49.35
C ARG A 3 -7.49 -29.51 48.30
N ARG A 4 -7.51 -30.36 47.27
CA ARG A 4 -6.77 -30.15 46.01
C ARG A 4 -7.44 -29.01 45.25
N LEU A 5 -6.74 -27.89 45.07
CA LEU A 5 -7.09 -26.86 44.10
C LEU A 5 -6.31 -27.15 42.82
N ALA A 6 -7.01 -27.72 41.83
CA ALA A 6 -6.55 -27.73 40.45
C ALA A 6 -6.64 -26.30 39.93
N ARG A 7 -5.49 -25.65 39.71
CA ARG A 7 -5.43 -24.42 38.91
C ARG A 7 -5.45 -24.83 37.45
N ALA A 8 -6.57 -24.55 36.79
CA ALA A 8 -6.73 -24.63 35.35
C ALA A 8 -5.68 -23.73 34.67
N CYS A 9 -4.96 -24.32 33.70
CA CYS A 9 -4.24 -23.57 32.68
C CYS A 9 -5.26 -22.75 31.89
N LEU A 10 -5.35 -21.45 32.19
CA LEU A 10 -5.95 -20.48 31.28
C LEU A 10 -4.96 -20.24 30.13
N LEU A 11 -5.11 -21.04 29.07
CA LEU A 11 -4.60 -20.69 27.74
C LEU A 11 -5.49 -19.58 27.18
N GLY A 12 -5.22 -18.35 27.63
CA GLY A 12 -5.89 -17.14 27.16
C GLY A 12 -5.06 -16.45 26.08
N GLY A 13 -5.53 -16.56 24.82
CA GLY A 13 -5.49 -15.47 23.85
C GLY A 13 -4.12 -14.94 23.43
N ALA A 14 -3.37 -15.74 22.66
CA ALA A 14 -2.37 -15.23 21.73
C ALA A 14 -2.78 -15.65 20.31
N GLN A 15 -3.90 -15.12 19.84
CA GLN A 15 -4.09 -14.99 18.40
C GLN A 15 -3.13 -13.88 17.98
N ALA A 16 -1.87 -14.25 17.72
CA ALA A 16 -0.92 -13.36 17.09
C ALA A 16 -1.66 -12.78 15.88
N SER A 17 -1.91 -11.47 15.88
CA SER A 17 -2.57 -10.77 14.78
C SER A 17 -1.88 -11.22 13.50
N GLN A 18 -2.56 -12.07 12.73
CA GLN A 18 -2.02 -12.55 11.48
C GLN A 18 -1.90 -11.30 10.60
N ARG A 19 -0.68 -10.99 10.17
CA ARG A 19 -0.44 -9.81 9.31
C ARG A 19 -1.41 -9.89 8.12
N MET A 20 -2.07 -8.80 7.77
CA MET A 20 -3.06 -8.77 6.69
C MET A 20 -2.49 -9.32 5.38
N SER A 21 -1.21 -9.03 5.11
CA SER A 21 -0.43 -9.61 4.03
C SER A 21 -0.45 -11.15 3.95
N ALA A 22 -0.53 -11.84 5.09
CA ALA A 22 -0.61 -13.30 5.15
C ALA A 22 -2.05 -13.82 5.01
N LEU A 23 -3.06 -13.01 5.28
CA LEU A 23 -4.47 -13.33 5.03
C LEU A 23 -4.81 -13.14 3.55
N PHE A 24 -4.24 -12.11 2.92
CA PHE A 24 -4.52 -11.72 1.54
C PHE A 24 -3.30 -11.93 0.66
N SER A 25 -2.83 -13.18 0.61
CA SER A 25 -1.80 -13.61 -0.35
C SER A 25 -2.39 -13.95 -1.73
N THR A 26 -3.71 -14.11 -1.86
CA THR A 26 -4.42 -14.29 -3.13
C THR A 26 -5.67 -13.42 -3.20
N TYR A 27 -6.12 -13.08 -4.41
CA TYR A 27 -7.32 -12.26 -4.59
C TYR A 27 -8.58 -13.00 -4.12
N GLU A 28 -8.66 -14.33 -4.31
CA GLU A 28 -9.82 -15.11 -3.88
C GLU A 28 -9.97 -15.11 -2.35
N ALA A 29 -8.86 -15.02 -1.61
CA ALA A 29 -8.91 -14.85 -0.16
C ALA A 29 -9.49 -13.48 0.22
N LEU A 30 -9.05 -12.41 -0.45
CA LEU A 30 -9.57 -11.06 -0.26
C LEU A 30 -11.06 -10.97 -0.65
N ALA A 31 -11.44 -11.51 -1.81
CA ALA A 31 -12.79 -11.44 -2.34
C ALA A 31 -13.84 -12.20 -1.51
N ARG A 32 -13.40 -13.19 -0.72
CA ARG A 32 -14.24 -13.93 0.24
C ARG A 32 -14.27 -13.32 1.63
N ALA A 33 -13.40 -12.36 1.93
CA ALA A 33 -13.39 -11.70 3.23
C ALA A 33 -14.61 -10.78 3.37
N ASP A 34 -15.08 -10.57 4.59
CA ASP A 34 -16.15 -9.61 4.88
C ASP A 34 -15.65 -8.15 4.88
N GLY A 35 -14.33 -7.96 4.84
CA GLY A 35 -13.66 -6.66 4.87
C GLY A 35 -12.16 -6.79 5.12
N VAL A 36 -11.53 -5.66 5.45
CA VAL A 36 -10.09 -5.54 5.72
C VAL A 36 -9.89 -5.01 7.12
N ALA A 37 -9.02 -5.64 7.92
CA ALA A 37 -8.66 -5.19 9.27
C ALA A 37 -9.87 -4.89 10.18
N GLY A 38 -10.95 -5.66 10.05
CA GLY A 38 -12.18 -5.50 10.84
C GLY A 38 -13.16 -4.45 10.30
N VAL A 39 -12.84 -3.76 9.20
CA VAL A 39 -13.73 -2.80 8.53
C VAL A 39 -14.40 -3.47 7.34
N GLY A 40 -15.73 -3.55 7.36
CA GLY A 40 -16.51 -4.20 6.31
C GLY A 40 -16.45 -3.48 4.95
N TRP A 41 -16.63 -4.21 3.85
CA TRP A 41 -16.55 -3.64 2.49
C TRP A 41 -17.48 -2.46 2.23
N ALA A 42 -18.71 -2.50 2.75
CA ALA A 42 -19.66 -1.39 2.59
C ALA A 42 -19.16 -0.10 3.26
N GLU A 43 -18.50 -0.23 4.41
CA GLU A 43 -17.93 0.91 5.13
C GLU A 43 -16.67 1.44 4.42
N LEU A 44 -15.80 0.54 3.94
CA LEU A 44 -14.63 0.95 3.13
C LEU A 44 -15.07 1.67 1.85
N GLN A 45 -16.07 1.15 1.14
CA GLN A 45 -16.64 1.80 -0.04
C GLN A 45 -17.16 3.20 0.30
N ARG A 46 -17.94 3.33 1.38
CA ARG A 46 -18.47 4.62 1.83
C ARG A 46 -17.34 5.61 2.12
N ARG A 47 -16.25 5.18 2.75
CA ARG A 47 -15.08 6.03 3.05
C ARG A 47 -14.34 6.50 1.80
N CYS A 48 -14.39 5.74 0.71
CA CYS A 48 -13.85 6.13 -0.60
C CYS A 48 -14.70 7.18 -1.33
N GLU A 49 -15.87 7.58 -0.81
CA GLU A 49 -16.73 8.60 -1.43
C GLU A 49 -16.36 10.03 -1.00
N PRO A 50 -16.52 11.03 -1.89
CA PRO A 50 -16.25 12.41 -1.55
C PRO A 50 -17.18 12.90 -0.42
N GLY A 51 -16.60 13.51 0.62
CA GLY A 51 -17.37 14.08 1.72
C GLY A 51 -18.03 13.07 2.66
N ALA A 52 -17.56 11.82 2.69
CA ALA A 52 -18.09 10.74 3.52
C ALA A 52 -17.96 10.93 5.06
N GLY A 53 -17.82 12.16 5.55
CA GLY A 53 -17.57 12.49 6.95
C GLY A 53 -16.97 13.89 7.14
N PRO A 54 -16.90 14.38 8.40
CA PRO A 54 -16.49 15.76 8.70
C PRO A 54 -15.01 16.01 8.38
N GLY A 55 -14.71 17.02 7.55
CA GLY A 55 -13.35 17.50 7.28
C GLY A 55 -12.60 16.86 6.09
N GLN A 56 -13.30 16.33 5.09
CA GLN A 56 -12.72 15.28 4.25
C GLN A 56 -12.40 15.62 2.79
N THR A 57 -11.12 15.48 2.45
CA THR A 57 -10.66 14.40 1.57
C THR A 57 -10.24 13.22 2.46
N GLN A 58 -11.08 12.18 2.62
CA GLN A 58 -10.60 10.93 3.22
C GLN A 58 -9.53 10.37 2.29
N GLY A 59 -8.43 9.82 2.82
CA GLY A 59 -7.51 9.10 1.97
C GLY A 59 -8.23 7.99 1.22
N GLY A 60 -7.84 7.75 -0.03
CA GLY A 60 -8.47 6.68 -0.82
C GLY A 60 -9.74 7.06 -1.59
N TRP A 61 -10.00 8.34 -1.89
CA TRP A 61 -11.11 8.71 -2.79
C TRP A 61 -10.98 8.01 -4.15
N ILE A 62 -11.99 7.25 -4.56
CA ILE A 62 -12.07 6.68 -5.91
C ILE A 62 -12.78 7.66 -6.83
N SER A 63 -11.99 8.47 -7.53
CA SER A 63 -12.43 9.64 -8.30
C SER A 63 -13.36 9.36 -9.49
N ASP A 64 -13.35 8.15 -10.03
CA ASP A 64 -14.21 7.73 -11.13
C ASP A 64 -15.49 6.99 -10.65
N GLY A 65 -15.67 6.85 -9.34
CA GLY A 65 -16.84 6.20 -8.73
C GLY A 65 -16.86 4.68 -8.86
N ALA A 66 -15.76 4.05 -9.30
CA ALA A 66 -15.67 2.60 -9.34
C ALA A 66 -15.81 1.99 -7.93
N PRO A 67 -16.47 0.83 -7.79
CA PRO A 67 -16.46 0.09 -6.54
C PRO A 67 -15.02 -0.30 -6.14
N ILE A 68 -14.68 -0.16 -4.85
CA ILE A 68 -13.33 -0.50 -4.33
C ILE A 68 -12.94 -1.94 -4.67
N ARG A 69 -13.90 -2.86 -4.65
CA ARG A 69 -13.66 -4.26 -4.99
C ARG A 69 -13.29 -4.45 -6.45
N ASP A 70 -13.89 -3.69 -7.35
CA ASP A 70 -13.63 -3.77 -8.79
C ASP A 70 -12.23 -3.21 -9.10
N VAL A 71 -11.86 -2.10 -8.44
CA VAL A 71 -10.49 -1.54 -8.52
C VAL A 71 -9.45 -2.54 -8.03
N LEU A 72 -9.71 -3.15 -6.87
CA LEU A 72 -8.84 -4.18 -6.32
C LEU A 72 -8.74 -5.37 -7.29
N GLU A 73 -9.85 -5.88 -7.82
CA GLU A 73 -9.84 -6.99 -8.77
C GLU A 73 -9.01 -6.69 -10.03
N GLU A 74 -9.21 -5.52 -10.62
CA GLU A 74 -8.49 -5.06 -11.82
C GLU A 74 -6.97 -5.03 -11.55
N ASP A 75 -6.56 -4.40 -10.45
CA ASP A 75 -5.15 -4.23 -10.11
C ASP A 75 -4.49 -5.57 -9.70
N TRP A 76 -5.19 -6.40 -8.92
CA TRP A 76 -4.73 -7.75 -8.59
C TRP A 76 -4.52 -8.61 -9.85
N THR A 77 -5.47 -8.54 -10.79
CA THR A 77 -5.38 -9.25 -12.07
C THR A 77 -4.19 -8.75 -12.89
N ALA A 78 -3.97 -7.43 -12.96
CA ALA A 78 -2.85 -6.84 -13.67
C ALA A 78 -1.49 -7.29 -13.09
N VAL A 79 -1.38 -7.28 -11.77
CA VAL A 79 -0.18 -7.73 -11.03
C VAL A 79 0.10 -9.21 -11.26
N ALA A 80 -0.93 -10.06 -11.16
CA ALA A 80 -0.79 -11.50 -11.41
C ALA A 80 -0.38 -11.80 -12.86
N ARG A 81 -0.95 -11.09 -13.84
CA ARG A 81 -0.56 -11.22 -15.26
C ARG A 81 0.88 -10.81 -15.53
N ALA A 82 1.40 -9.84 -14.76
CA ALA A 82 2.81 -9.46 -14.81
C ALA A 82 3.74 -10.47 -14.11
N GLY A 83 3.20 -11.57 -13.57
CA GLY A 83 3.98 -12.65 -12.95
C GLY A 83 4.52 -12.30 -11.56
N THR A 84 3.90 -11.35 -10.85
CA THR A 84 4.33 -10.91 -9.51
C THR A 84 3.14 -10.79 -8.54
N THR A 85 3.36 -10.22 -7.36
CA THR A 85 2.33 -10.03 -6.32
C THR A 85 2.36 -8.61 -5.77
N HIS A 86 1.25 -8.14 -5.20
CA HIS A 86 1.22 -6.83 -4.54
C HIS A 86 2.19 -6.77 -3.35
N LEU A 87 2.40 -7.89 -2.66
CA LEU A 87 3.33 -8.04 -1.56
C LEU A 87 4.78 -7.81 -2.01
N GLU A 88 5.14 -8.37 -3.15
CA GLU A 88 6.46 -8.18 -3.75
C GLU A 88 6.66 -6.71 -4.17
N LEU A 89 5.65 -6.11 -4.82
CA LEU A 89 5.69 -4.69 -5.19
C LEU A 89 5.79 -3.76 -3.98
N ALA A 90 5.07 -4.04 -2.90
CA ALA A 90 5.22 -3.32 -1.62
C ALA A 90 6.62 -3.51 -1.04
N ALA A 91 7.19 -4.71 -1.09
CA ALA A 91 8.55 -4.97 -0.62
C ALA A 91 9.61 -4.21 -1.45
N HIS A 92 9.39 -4.05 -2.77
CA HIS A 92 10.26 -3.21 -3.59
C HIS A 92 10.18 -1.74 -3.17
N LEU A 93 8.97 -1.20 -2.95
CA LEU A 93 8.77 0.16 -2.45
C LEU A 93 9.42 0.36 -1.07
N ASP A 94 9.26 -0.60 -0.15
CA ASP A 94 9.95 -0.61 1.16
C ASP A 94 11.48 -0.51 0.99
N ALA A 95 12.04 -1.28 0.06
CA ALA A 95 13.49 -1.31 -0.19
C ALA A 95 14.01 -0.06 -0.92
N VAL A 96 13.19 0.60 -1.74
CA VAL A 96 13.50 1.93 -2.29
C VAL A 96 13.49 2.96 -1.16
N TRP A 97 12.45 2.93 -0.32
CA TRP A 97 12.28 3.84 0.80
C TRP A 97 13.45 3.76 1.79
N ALA A 98 13.88 2.56 2.13
CA ALA A 98 14.99 2.33 3.06
C ALA A 98 16.33 2.87 2.54
N ARG A 99 16.47 3.08 1.22
CA ARG A 99 17.67 3.68 0.60
C ARG A 99 17.61 5.20 0.53
N GLY A 100 16.41 5.79 0.46
CA GLY A 100 16.25 7.24 0.47
C GLY A 100 16.57 7.80 1.86
N ARG A 101 17.24 8.95 1.91
CA ARG A 101 17.27 9.74 3.16
C ARG A 101 15.83 10.15 3.48
N VAL A 102 15.32 9.63 4.61
CA VAL A 102 13.95 9.84 5.09
C VAL A 102 13.61 11.33 5.03
N CYS A 103 12.37 11.64 4.64
CA CYS A 103 11.86 12.99 4.47
C CYS A 103 12.24 13.88 5.64
N SER A 104 13.31 14.64 5.46
CA SER A 104 13.86 15.55 6.45
C SER A 104 13.87 16.94 5.85
N PHE A 105 13.84 17.95 6.70
CA PHE A 105 13.91 19.35 6.26
C PHE A 105 15.14 19.62 5.37
N GLU A 106 16.23 18.88 5.57
CA GLU A 106 17.49 19.00 4.82
C GLU A 106 17.58 18.05 3.60
N GLY A 107 16.70 17.05 3.51
CA GLY A 107 16.77 15.93 2.58
C GLY A 107 15.45 15.64 1.88
N ALA A 108 14.76 16.68 1.38
CA ALA A 108 13.48 16.53 0.68
C ALA A 108 13.60 15.86 -0.70
N ARG A 109 14.82 15.62 -1.19
CA ARG A 109 15.13 15.00 -2.49
C ARG A 109 16.37 14.12 -2.35
N ASP A 110 16.33 12.95 -2.94
CA ASP A 110 17.47 12.05 -3.07
C ASP A 110 17.45 11.35 -4.44
N GLU A 111 18.61 10.88 -4.86
CA GLU A 111 18.73 9.99 -6.00
C GLU A 111 19.34 8.67 -5.52
N VAL A 112 18.65 7.57 -5.77
CA VAL A 112 19.05 6.23 -5.33
C VAL A 112 19.15 5.30 -6.52
N GLU A 113 20.22 4.51 -6.57
CA GLU A 113 20.32 3.39 -7.49
C GLU A 113 19.59 2.17 -6.90
N TYR A 114 18.64 1.63 -7.66
CA TYR A 114 17.80 0.52 -7.24
C TYR A 114 17.86 -0.64 -8.23
N ASP A 115 18.35 -1.80 -7.78
CA ASP A 115 18.28 -3.03 -8.56
C ASP A 115 17.04 -3.82 -8.13
N VAL A 116 16.09 -4.02 -9.05
CA VAL A 116 14.89 -4.84 -8.81
C VAL A 116 15.26 -6.26 -8.39
N ARG A 117 16.39 -6.79 -8.85
CA ARG A 117 16.86 -8.14 -8.51
C ARG A 117 17.43 -8.25 -7.09
N SER A 118 17.50 -7.14 -6.35
CA SER A 118 18.12 -7.12 -5.01
C SER A 118 17.30 -7.80 -3.92
N LEU A 119 16.01 -8.05 -4.15
CA LEU A 119 15.18 -8.78 -3.20
C LEU A 119 15.32 -10.30 -3.38
N ASN A 120 15.49 -11.03 -2.28
CA ASN A 120 15.57 -12.49 -2.35
C ASN A 120 14.21 -13.10 -2.73
N GLY A 121 14.20 -13.99 -3.72
CA GLY A 121 12.99 -14.67 -4.18
C GLY A 121 12.00 -13.81 -4.98
N ASN A 122 12.40 -12.63 -5.44
CA ASN A 122 11.58 -11.78 -6.31
C ASN A 122 11.36 -12.45 -7.68
N THR A 123 10.18 -12.26 -8.26
CA THR A 123 9.81 -12.74 -9.60
C THR A 123 10.06 -11.69 -10.68
N LEU A 124 10.19 -10.42 -10.31
CA LEU A 124 10.50 -9.36 -11.26
C LEU A 124 11.92 -9.51 -11.84
N SER A 125 12.09 -9.00 -13.06
CA SER A 125 13.40 -8.94 -13.70
C SER A 125 13.62 -7.56 -14.30
N GLY A 126 14.88 -7.16 -14.37
CA GLY A 126 15.32 -5.90 -14.96
C GLY A 126 16.68 -6.10 -15.61
N GLU A 127 16.93 -5.40 -16.72
CA GLU A 127 18.21 -5.49 -17.45
C GLU A 127 19.36 -4.87 -16.64
N ARG A 128 19.06 -3.80 -15.89
CA ARG A 128 20.02 -3.03 -15.11
C ARG A 128 19.35 -2.35 -13.92
N PRO A 129 20.13 -1.96 -12.89
CA PRO A 129 19.64 -1.05 -11.85
C PRO A 129 19.01 0.21 -12.45
N GLN A 130 17.93 0.67 -11.83
CA GLN A 130 17.24 1.90 -12.17
C GLN A 130 17.75 3.04 -11.29
N SER A 131 18.02 4.18 -11.92
CA SER A 131 18.30 5.43 -11.21
C SER A 131 16.97 6.06 -10.83
N LEU A 132 16.62 6.03 -9.54
CA LEU A 132 15.36 6.50 -9.02
C LEU A 132 15.55 7.82 -8.28
N LYS A 133 14.83 8.85 -8.71
CA LYS A 133 14.67 10.11 -8.00
C LYS A 133 13.52 9.96 -7.03
N ILE A 134 13.81 10.13 -5.75
CA ILE A 134 12.81 10.15 -4.69
C ILE A 134 12.74 11.56 -4.11
N SER A 135 11.54 12.08 -3.96
CA SER A 135 11.32 13.33 -3.24
C SER A 135 10.09 13.24 -2.37
N CYS A 136 10.03 14.10 -1.38
CA CYS A 136 8.91 14.20 -0.49
C CYS A 136 8.57 15.67 -0.20
N MET A 137 7.31 15.91 0.14
CA MET A 137 6.82 17.22 0.53
C MET A 137 5.90 17.08 1.73
N HIS A 138 6.23 17.79 2.83
CA HIS A 138 5.33 17.92 3.96
C HIS A 138 4.27 18.98 3.64
N THR A 139 3.00 18.59 3.72
CA THR A 139 1.87 19.51 3.61
C THR A 139 1.38 19.92 5.00
N ARG A 140 0.59 21.01 5.03
CA ARG A 140 -0.09 21.46 6.26
C ARG A 140 -1.42 20.72 6.49
N GLY A 141 -1.91 20.00 5.50
CA GLY A 141 -3.11 19.16 5.60
C GLY A 141 -2.77 17.80 6.18
N ILE A 142 -3.74 17.14 6.81
CA ILE A 142 -3.59 15.75 7.24
C ILE A 142 -4.64 14.92 6.51
N GLN A 143 -4.17 13.87 5.86
CA GLN A 143 -4.99 12.85 5.26
C GLN A 143 -5.27 11.78 6.32
N GLN A 144 -6.55 11.47 6.49
CA GLN A 144 -7.00 10.41 7.40
C GLN A 144 -6.76 9.04 6.77
N ASP A 145 -6.46 8.06 7.62
CA ASP A 145 -6.32 6.66 7.24
C ASP A 145 -7.68 6.05 6.86
N LEU A 146 -7.70 5.18 5.85
CA LEU A 146 -8.94 4.56 5.38
C LEU A 146 -9.48 3.56 6.40
N ILE A 147 -8.60 2.84 7.10
CA ILE A 147 -8.96 1.79 8.05
C ILE A 147 -9.25 2.39 9.43
N HIS A 148 -8.41 3.33 9.87
CA HIS A 148 -8.44 3.95 11.20
C HIS A 148 -8.60 5.50 11.14
N PRO A 149 -9.67 6.02 10.52
CA PRO A 149 -9.85 7.46 10.34
C PRO A 149 -9.96 8.24 11.66
N GLU A 150 -10.40 7.59 12.74
CA GLU A 150 -10.50 8.15 14.08
C GLU A 150 -9.14 8.42 14.74
N ASN A 151 -8.08 7.73 14.31
CA ASN A 151 -6.76 7.78 14.92
C ASN A 151 -5.73 8.45 13.98
N TRP A 152 -6.07 9.68 13.57
CA TRP A 152 -5.25 10.51 12.68
C TRP A 152 -3.88 10.88 13.24
N PHE A 153 -3.68 10.88 14.57
CA PHE A 153 -2.36 11.09 15.15
C PHE A 153 -1.40 9.93 14.90
N GLU A 154 -1.92 8.69 14.93
CA GLU A 154 -1.11 7.49 14.75
C GLU A 154 -0.99 7.10 13.28
N TYR A 155 -2.10 7.13 12.54
CA TYR A 155 -2.18 6.61 11.17
C TYR A 155 -2.35 7.69 10.12
N GLY A 156 -2.73 8.92 10.49
CA GLY A 156 -2.82 10.02 9.53
C GLY A 156 -1.44 10.39 8.99
N TRP A 157 -1.42 10.91 7.76
CA TRP A 157 -0.21 11.36 7.09
C TRP A 157 -0.37 12.73 6.45
N ASN A 158 0.74 13.42 6.28
CA ASN A 158 0.82 14.74 5.66
C ASN A 158 2.03 14.86 4.73
N VAL A 159 2.51 13.73 4.22
CA VAL A 159 3.68 13.68 3.35
C VAL A 159 3.28 13.10 2.01
N ASP A 160 3.58 13.87 0.96
CA ASP A 160 3.42 13.44 -0.42
C ASP A 160 4.78 13.02 -0.94
N TRP A 161 4.84 11.84 -1.56
CA TRP A 161 6.05 11.29 -2.15
C TRP A 161 5.96 11.33 -3.66
N THR A 162 7.10 11.57 -4.30
CA THR A 162 7.27 11.38 -5.73
C THR A 162 8.43 10.43 -5.97
N LEU A 163 8.19 9.40 -6.77
CA LEU A 163 9.20 8.46 -7.22
C LEU A 163 9.25 8.49 -8.75
N SER A 164 10.44 8.65 -9.33
CA SER A 164 10.59 8.69 -10.80
C SER A 164 11.90 8.11 -11.28
N ASN A 165 11.89 7.46 -12.45
CA ASN A 165 13.09 7.06 -13.20
C ASN A 165 13.35 7.95 -14.43
N GLY A 166 12.70 9.12 -14.51
CA GLY A 166 12.75 10.05 -15.65
C GLY A 166 11.81 9.71 -16.80
N LYS A 167 11.29 8.47 -16.87
CA LYS A 167 10.28 8.03 -17.85
C LYS A 167 8.89 7.91 -17.22
N VAL A 168 8.84 7.27 -16.05
CA VAL A 168 7.65 7.11 -15.23
C VAL A 168 7.81 7.94 -13.97
N ALA A 169 6.72 8.54 -13.52
CA ALA A 169 6.63 9.19 -12.22
C ALA A 169 5.36 8.71 -11.51
N LEU A 170 5.50 8.40 -10.22
CA LEU A 170 4.42 8.02 -9.33
C LEU A 170 4.35 9.03 -8.18
N HIS A 171 3.13 9.41 -7.81
CA HIS A 171 2.87 10.24 -6.64
C HIS A 171 2.00 9.45 -5.67
N PHE A 172 2.30 9.51 -4.38
CA PHE A 172 1.52 8.79 -3.38
C PHE A 172 1.66 9.41 -1.99
N GLY A 173 0.60 9.30 -1.18
CA GLY A 173 0.58 9.79 0.18
C GLY A 173 1.11 8.74 1.18
N GLY A 174 1.81 9.19 2.21
CA GLY A 174 2.15 8.35 3.35
C GLY A 174 3.24 8.93 4.23
N ARG A 175 3.17 8.70 5.54
CA ARG A 175 4.19 9.19 6.48
C ARG A 175 5.53 8.46 6.28
N ASN A 176 5.44 7.15 6.10
CA ASN A 176 6.56 6.26 5.83
C ASN A 176 6.02 5.01 5.10
N SER A 177 6.88 4.04 4.81
CA SER A 177 6.45 2.81 4.14
C SER A 177 5.48 1.93 4.98
N SER A 178 5.31 2.26 6.27
CA SER A 178 4.38 1.58 7.19
C SER A 178 3.10 2.37 7.47
N ALA A 179 2.87 3.52 6.83
CA ALA A 179 1.66 4.32 7.00
C ALA A 179 1.31 5.08 5.70
N GLY A 180 0.14 4.79 5.12
CA GLY A 180 -0.32 5.34 3.83
C GLY A 180 -0.32 4.29 2.72
N ILE A 181 -0.12 4.71 1.46
CA ILE A 181 -0.40 3.86 0.29
C ILE A 181 0.46 2.60 0.22
N VAL A 182 1.71 2.64 0.67
CA VAL A 182 2.57 1.44 0.69
C VAL A 182 2.05 0.39 1.68
N GLN A 183 1.49 0.82 2.82
CA GLN A 183 0.87 -0.08 3.78
C GLN A 183 -0.34 -0.78 3.17
N TYR A 184 -1.19 -0.04 2.48
CA TYR A 184 -2.37 -0.56 1.80
C TYR A 184 -2.07 -1.59 0.74
N ILE A 185 -1.09 -1.28 -0.12
CA ILE A 185 -0.59 -2.23 -1.12
C ILE A 185 -0.20 -3.53 -0.41
N ARG A 186 0.57 -3.45 0.67
CA ARG A 186 1.01 -4.62 1.44
C ARG A 186 -0.15 -5.38 2.10
N ASP A 187 -1.14 -4.66 2.62
CA ASP A 187 -2.18 -5.27 3.44
C ASP A 187 -3.25 -5.94 2.58
N PHE A 188 -3.65 -5.35 1.45
CA PHE A 188 -4.75 -5.88 0.63
C PHE A 188 -4.70 -5.52 -0.87
N GLY A 189 -3.65 -4.83 -1.33
CA GLY A 189 -3.46 -4.50 -2.74
C GLY A 189 -3.61 -3.02 -3.06
N PHE A 190 -3.53 -2.71 -4.36
CA PHE A 190 -3.53 -1.34 -4.85
C PHE A 190 -4.93 -0.74 -4.71
N TYR A 191 -5.01 0.35 -3.94
CA TYR A 191 -6.16 1.24 -3.99
C TYR A 191 -5.69 2.65 -3.61
N GLU A 192 -6.24 3.62 -4.32
CA GLU A 192 -6.40 5.03 -3.99
C GLU A 192 -6.58 5.71 -5.32
N GLY A 193 -7.65 6.50 -5.48
CA GLY A 193 -7.82 7.25 -6.70
C GLY A 193 -8.37 6.43 -7.86
N GLY A 194 -9.43 6.92 -8.48
CA GLY A 194 -9.91 6.36 -9.73
C GLY A 194 -8.84 6.48 -10.81
N LYS A 195 -9.14 6.02 -12.02
CA LYS A 195 -8.22 6.08 -13.19
C LYS A 195 -7.59 7.46 -13.42
N ASP A 196 -8.27 8.53 -13.00
CA ASP A 196 -7.86 9.92 -13.20
C ASP A 196 -7.18 10.58 -11.97
N ASN A 197 -7.01 9.87 -10.86
CA ASN A 197 -6.37 10.45 -9.67
C ASN A 197 -4.83 10.40 -9.79
N SER A 198 -4.18 11.54 -9.65
CA SER A 198 -2.71 11.66 -9.69
C SER A 198 -1.98 10.92 -8.57
N TYR A 199 -2.65 10.63 -7.46
CA TYR A 199 -2.11 9.87 -6.32
C TYR A 199 -2.34 8.35 -6.45
N ARG A 200 -3.03 7.90 -7.49
CA ARG A 200 -3.16 6.47 -7.77
C ARG A 200 -1.82 5.89 -8.20
N ILE A 201 -1.36 4.86 -7.48
CA ILE A 201 -0.27 4.00 -7.95
C ILE A 201 -0.87 2.94 -8.88
N ASP A 202 -0.74 3.16 -10.19
CA ASP A 202 -0.99 2.13 -11.19
C ASP A 202 0.09 1.03 -11.06
N PRO A 203 -0.29 -0.24 -10.81
CA PRO A 203 0.67 -1.32 -10.58
C PRO A 203 1.58 -1.59 -11.80
N LEU A 204 1.09 -1.41 -13.03
CA LEU A 204 1.90 -1.63 -14.23
C LEU A 204 2.92 -0.51 -14.41
N LYS A 205 2.56 0.73 -14.07
CA LYS A 205 3.52 1.84 -14.04
C LYS A 205 4.57 1.64 -12.94
N LEU A 206 4.19 1.08 -11.79
CA LEU A 206 5.16 0.73 -10.75
C LEU A 206 6.15 -0.33 -11.23
N ILE A 207 5.68 -1.39 -11.89
CA ILE A 207 6.56 -2.39 -12.48
C ILE A 207 7.49 -1.75 -13.53
N GLU A 208 6.97 -0.90 -14.40
CA GLU A 208 7.79 -0.18 -15.39
C GLU A 208 8.83 0.72 -14.74
N LEU A 209 8.47 1.41 -13.65
CA LEU A 209 9.39 2.25 -12.88
C LEU A 209 10.53 1.42 -12.29
N LEU A 210 10.22 0.28 -11.68
CA LEU A 210 11.18 -0.58 -10.97
C LEU A 210 12.09 -1.38 -11.91
N THR A 211 11.57 -1.79 -13.08
CA THR A 211 12.28 -2.68 -14.02
C THR A 211 12.88 -1.93 -15.22
N GLY A 212 12.39 -0.72 -15.51
CA GLY A 212 12.68 0.01 -16.75
C GLY A 212 11.94 -0.52 -17.99
N MET A 213 11.16 -1.60 -17.84
CA MET A 213 10.48 -2.29 -18.94
C MET A 213 8.97 -2.13 -18.80
N ARG A 214 8.29 -1.73 -19.89
CA ARG A 214 6.84 -1.65 -19.90
C ARG A 214 6.26 -3.07 -19.93
N PRO A 215 5.41 -3.46 -18.96
CA PRO A 215 4.70 -4.75 -19.03
C PRO A 215 3.89 -4.85 -20.32
N ALA A 216 3.80 -6.05 -20.90
CA ALA A 216 2.99 -6.26 -22.09
C ALA A 216 1.53 -5.84 -21.81
N PRO A 217 0.86 -5.14 -22.76
CA PRO A 217 -0.54 -4.80 -22.58
C PRO A 217 -1.37 -6.08 -22.42
N SER A 218 -2.40 -6.01 -21.57
CA SER A 218 -3.41 -7.06 -21.47
C SER A 218 -4.03 -7.31 -22.86
N GLN A 219 -3.86 -8.53 -23.39
CA GLN A 219 -4.69 -9.02 -24.48
C GLN A 219 -6.10 -9.32 -23.99
#